data_AF-F4EZ70-F1
#
_entry.id   AF-F4EZ70-F1
#
_cell.length_a   1.000
_cell.length_b   1.000
_cell.length_c   1.000
_cell.angle_alpha   90.00
_cell.angle_beta   90.00
_cell.angle_gamma   90.00
#
_symmetry.space_group_name_H-M   'P 1'
#
loop_
_entity.id
_entity.type
_entity.pdbx_description
1 polymer ?
#
loop_
_entity_poly.entity_id
_entity_poly.type
_entity_poly.pdbx_seq_one_letter_code
_entity_poly.pdbx_strand_id
1 'polypeptide(L)' 'MVSKEEMRKWVDSAIKVHELEGFKFSEEDLAVFDRIANLEITTEEAREIFREKLAREKEAEMV' A
#
# COMPACT_ATOMS: atom_id res chain seq x y z
N MET A 1 -6.02 -7.80 19.35
CA MET A 1 -6.44 -7.10 18.12
C MET A 1 -5.68 -5.79 18.08
N VAL A 2 -5.10 -5.44 16.94
CA VAL A 2 -4.44 -4.15 16.74
C VAL A 2 -5.50 -3.05 16.68
N SER A 3 -5.27 -1.93 17.38
CA SER A 3 -6.14 -0.76 17.26
C SER A 3 -5.91 -0.01 15.94
N LYS A 4 -6.89 0.76 15.49
CA LYS A 4 -6.73 1.64 14.31
C LYS A 4 -5.56 2.62 14.47
N GLU A 5 -5.38 3.17 15.68
CA GLU A 5 -4.28 4.10 15.94
C GLU A 5 -2.90 3.43 15.83
N GLU A 6 -2.77 2.20 16.35
CA GLU A 6 -1.55 1.42 16.20
C GLU A 6 -1.29 1.04 14.74
N MET A 7 -2.32 0.60 14.00
CA MET A 7 -2.17 0.26 12.58
C MET A 7 -1.74 1.49 11.77
N ARG A 8 -2.36 2.65 12.01
CA ARG A 8 -1.99 3.91 11.35
C ARG A 8 -0.52 4.25 11.56
N LYS A 9 -0.03 4.17 12.81
CA LYS A 9 1.39 4.41 13.13
C LYS A 9 2.32 3.45 12.40
N TRP A 10 1.94 2.17 12.29
CA TRP A 10 2.75 1.18 11.57
C TRP A 10 2.80 1.45 10.07
N VAL A 11 1.66 1.76 9.46
CA VAL A 11 1.57 2.11 8.03
C VAL A 11 2.36 3.38 7.73
N ASP A 12 2.14 4.45 8.51
CA ASP A 12 2.85 5.73 8.33
C ASP A 12 4.37 5.55 8.48
N SER A 13 4.81 4.74 9.45
CA SER A 13 6.23 4.43 9.64
C SER A 13 6.80 3.63 8.47
N ALA A 14 6.05 2.66 7.93
CA ALA A 14 6.50 1.87 6.79
C ALA A 14 6.64 2.73 5.53
N ILE A 15 5.67 3.60 5.25
CA ILE A 15 5.74 4.57 4.14
C ILE A 15 6.99 5.44 4.27
N LYS A 16 7.16 6.06 5.45
CA LYS A 16 8.26 7.01 5.71
C LYS A 16 9.64 6.38 5.51
N VAL A 17 9.85 5.12 5.91
CA VAL A 17 11.14 4.44 5.74
C VAL A 17 11.50 4.34 4.25
N HIS A 18 10.55 4.00 3.39
CA HIS A 18 10.81 3.89 1.95
C HIS A 18 10.93 5.28 1.29
N GLU A 19 10.18 6.28 1.74
CA GLU A 19 10.35 7.67 1.27
C GLU A 19 11.75 8.22 1.60
N LEU A 20 12.31 7.86 2.76
CA LEU A 20 13.69 8.22 3.13
C LEU A 20 14.74 7.56 2.21
N GLU A 21 14.41 6.42 1.63
CA GLU A 21 15.23 5.75 0.60
C GLU A 21 15.01 6.35 -0.81
N GLY A 22 14.17 7.38 -0.93
CA GLY A 22 13.86 8.05 -2.18
C GLY A 22 12.74 7.39 -3.00
N PHE A 23 12.09 6.36 -2.45
CA PHE A 23 10.93 5.74 -3.09
C PHE A 23 9.74 6.70 -3.07
N LYS A 24 9.01 6.77 -4.18
CA LYS A 24 7.78 7.57 -4.28
C LYS A 24 6.61 6.66 -4.57
N PHE A 25 5.71 6.53 -3.61
CA PHE A 25 4.44 5.84 -3.78
C PHE A 25 3.51 6.62 -4.70
N SER A 26 2.73 5.92 -5.52
CA SER A 26 1.67 6.56 -6.30
C SER A 26 0.49 6.91 -5.39
N GLU A 27 -0.39 7.80 -5.85
CA GLU A 27 -1.65 8.11 -5.14
C GLU A 27 -2.52 6.86 -4.95
N GLU A 28 -2.49 5.93 -5.91
CA GLU A 28 -3.16 4.63 -5.82
C GLU A 28 -2.58 3.76 -4.68
N ASP A 29 -1.24 3.74 -4.54
CA ASP A 29 -0.58 2.97 -3.47
C ASP A 29 -0.94 3.54 -2.08
N LEU A 30 -0.89 4.87 -1.95
CA LEU A 30 -1.26 5.57 -0.71
C LEU A 30 -2.72 5.32 -0.32
N ALA A 31 -3.63 5.27 -1.30
CA ALA A 31 -5.03 4.93 -1.06
C ALA A 31 -5.21 3.51 -0.52
N VAL A 32 -4.43 2.54 -1.03
CA VAL A 32 -4.45 1.16 -0.49
C VAL A 32 -3.92 1.13 0.94
N PHE A 33 -2.84 1.86 1.24
CA PHE A 33 -2.29 1.94 2.59
C PHE A 33 -3.23 2.60 3.59
N ASP A 34 -3.98 3.64 3.18
CA ASP A 34 -4.98 4.26 4.06
C ASP A 34 -6.10 3.28 4.43
N ARG A 35 -6.53 2.43 3.49
CA ARG A 35 -7.50 1.36 3.76
C ARG A 35 -6.96 0.32 4.75
N ILE A 36 -5.67 -0.04 4.67
CA ILE A 36 -5.02 -0.90 5.67
C ILE A 36 -5.02 -0.20 7.03
N ALA A 37 -4.61 1.07 7.08
CA ALA A 37 -4.54 1.86 8.30
C ALA A 37 -5.90 1.99 9.01
N ASN A 38 -6.98 2.05 8.23
CA ASN A 38 -8.35 2.11 8.74
C ASN A 38 -8.95 0.73 9.09
N LEU A 39 -8.19 -0.36 8.93
CA LEU A 39 -8.62 -1.76 9.09
C LEU A 39 -9.79 -2.13 8.16
N GLU A 40 -9.90 -1.48 7.01
CA GLU A 40 -10.94 -1.75 6.01
C GLU A 40 -10.59 -2.95 5.13
N ILE A 41 -9.30 -3.22 4.97
CA ILE A 41 -8.76 -4.39 4.30
C ILE A 41 -7.61 -4.99 5.11
N THR A 42 -7.41 -6.28 4.95
CA THR A 42 -6.26 -7.01 5.45
C THR A 42 -5.02 -6.76 4.59
N THR A 43 -3.85 -7.11 5.13
CA THR A 43 -2.60 -7.09 4.36
C THR A 43 -2.57 -8.13 3.23
N GLU A 44 -3.37 -9.20 3.32
CA GLU A 44 -3.51 -10.21 2.27
C GLU A 44 -4.30 -9.66 1.08
N GLU A 45 -5.44 -9.01 1.35
CA GLU A 45 -6.23 -8.32 0.31
C GLU A 45 -5.43 -7.20 -0.36
N ALA A 46 -4.65 -6.43 0.41
CA ALA A 46 -3.76 -5.42 -0.16
C ALA A 46 -2.71 -6.02 -1.11
N ARG A 47 -2.14 -7.19 -0.78
CA ARG A 47 -1.19 -7.89 -1.66
C ARG A 47 -1.85 -8.31 -2.98
N GLU A 48 -3.10 -8.74 -2.95
CA GLU A 48 -3.85 -9.05 -4.18
C GLU A 48 -4.03 -7.82 -5.06
N ILE A 49 -4.42 -6.68 -4.47
CA ILE A 49 -4.54 -5.41 -5.19
C ILE A 49 -3.22 -5.02 -5.87
N PHE A 50 -2.10 -5.09 -5.15
CA PHE A 50 -0.79 -4.78 -5.72
C PHE A 50 -0.35 -5.77 -6.82
N ARG A 51 -0.70 -7.06 -6.69
CA ARG A 51 -0.43 -8.06 -7.74
C ARG A 51 -1.22 -7.77 -9.02
N GLU A 52 -2.49 -7.43 -8.88
CA GLU A 52 -3.34 -7.05 -10.03
C GLU A 52 -2.82 -5.77 -10.69
N LYS A 53 -2.43 -4.77 -9.90
CA LYS A 53 -1.80 -3.54 -10.42
C LYS A 53 -0.55 -3.86 -11.24
N LEU A 54 0.36 -4.65 -10.69
CA LEU A 54 1.59 -5.06 -11.38
C LEU A 54 1.29 -5.83 -12.68
N ALA A 55 0.25 -6.66 -12.71
CA ALA A 55 -0.17 -7.34 -13.93
C ALA A 55 -0.65 -6.36 -15.00
N ARG A 56 -1.48 -5.37 -14.63
CA ARG A 56 -1.96 -4.31 -15.56
C ARG A 56 -0.81 -3.47 -16.13
N GLU A 57 0.16 -3.10 -15.28
CA GLU A 57 1.33 -2.33 -15.71
C GLU A 57 2.18 -3.10 -16.72
N LYS A 58 2.39 -4.41 -16.50
CA LYS A 58 3.09 -5.28 -17.45
C LYS A 58 2.36 -5.40 -18.78
N GLU A 59 1.03 -5.49 -18.76
CA GLU A 59 0.22 -5.50 -19.98
C GLU A 59 0.35 -4.18 -20.75
N ALA A 60 0.33 -3.04 -20.05
CA ALA A 60 0.48 -1.72 -20.66
C ALA A 60 1.87 -1.47 -21.27
N GLU A 61 2.93 -2.05 -20.70
CA GLU A 61 4.31 -1.93 -21.23
C GLU A 61 4.52 -2.75 -22.52
N MET A 62 3.69 -3.78 -22.77
CA MET A 62 3.79 -4.64 -23.95
C MET A 62 3.03 -4.13 -25.19
N VAL A 63 2.20 -3.08 -25.07
CA VAL A 63 1.35 -2.51 -26.14
C VAL A 63 1.95 -1.21 -26.67
#